data_AF-A0A920IWJ0-F1
#
_entry.id   AF-A0A920IWJ0-F1
#
_cell.length_a   1.000
_cell.length_b   1.000
_cell.length_c   1.000
_cell.angle_alpha   90.00
_cell.angle_beta   90.00
_cell.angle_gamma   90.00
#
_symmetry.space_group_name_H-M   'P 1'
#
loop_
_entity.id
_entity.type
_entity.pdbx_description
1 polymer ?
#
loop_
_entity_poly.entity_id
_entity_poly.type
_entity_poly.pdbx_seq_one_letter_code
_entity_poly.pdbx_strand_id
1 'polypeptide(L)'
;MVIIKTILTFLPDSITIMSNLEYHSDPVNKIMEPSSSLLTFFNTAFMDSGMCLKVENNKEIHEPILMMFINSGNDRLMTAPRFHINLGKSSSLELFEHHVGYQIGNFSNTSIFISLQENSFLSILDCKWIVVAQ
;
A
#
# COMPACT_ATOMS: atom_id res chain seq x y z
N MET A 1 -6.46 8.44 20.72
CA MET A 1 -5.72 7.26 20.25
C MET A 1 -6.04 7.07 18.79
N VAL A 2 -5.05 7.19 17.92
CA VAL A 2 -5.21 7.10 16.47
C VAL A 2 -5.05 5.64 16.09
N ILE A 3 -6.10 5.02 15.54
CA ILE A 3 -5.97 3.70 14.92
C ILE A 3 -5.88 3.93 13.43
N ILE A 4 -4.65 3.96 12.92
CA ILE A 4 -4.35 3.73 11.51
C ILE A 4 -4.11 2.24 11.38
N LYS A 5 -5.05 1.54 10.75
CA LYS A 5 -4.95 0.11 10.55
C LYS A 5 -5.01 -0.16 9.07
N THR A 6 -3.95 -0.78 8.57
CA THR A 6 -4.00 -1.47 7.28
C THR A 6 -4.40 -2.91 7.54
N ILE A 7 -5.45 -3.35 6.86
CA ILE A 7 -5.90 -4.74 6.92
C ILE A 7 -5.71 -5.33 5.53
N LEU A 8 -5.05 -6.49 5.48
CA LEU A 8 -5.08 -7.38 4.33
C LEU A 8 -5.98 -8.57 4.65
N THR A 9 -6.85 -8.93 3.71
CA THR A 9 -7.62 -10.18 3.76
C THR A 9 -6.74 -11.36 3.35
N PHE A 10 -7.32 -12.58 3.29
CA PHE A 10 -6.69 -13.85 2.87
C PHE A 10 -5.32 -13.70 2.20
N LEU A 11 -4.28 -14.20 2.88
CA LEU A 11 -2.90 -14.17 2.40
C LEU A 11 -2.48 -15.61 2.10
N PRO A 12 -2.42 -16.01 0.83
CA PRO A 12 -1.82 -17.26 0.43
C PRO A 12 -0.36 -17.33 0.88
N ASP A 13 0.15 -18.54 1.14
CA ASP A 13 1.56 -18.77 1.53
C ASP A 13 2.58 -18.21 0.51
N SER A 14 2.15 -18.05 -0.75
CA SER A 14 2.94 -17.44 -1.83
C SER A 14 3.11 -15.92 -1.73
N ILE A 15 2.53 -15.30 -0.70
CA ILE A 15 2.64 -13.87 -0.43
C ILE A 15 3.41 -13.66 0.86
N THR A 16 4.52 -12.93 0.74
CA THR A 16 5.29 -12.49 1.91
C THR A 16 4.95 -11.04 2.22
N ILE A 17 4.66 -10.77 3.49
CA ILE A 17 4.54 -9.42 4.04
C ILE A 17 5.82 -9.08 4.80
N MET A 18 6.35 -7.89 4.55
CA MET A 18 7.52 -7.36 5.24
C MET A 18 7.23 -5.94 5.71
N SER A 19 7.88 -5.53 6.79
CA SER A 19 7.99 -4.11 7.12
C SER A 19 8.79 -3.38 6.04
N ASN A 20 8.59 -2.05 5.91
CA ASN A 20 9.43 -1.25 5.02
C ASN A 20 10.92 -1.36 5.41
N LEU A 21 11.25 -1.48 6.70
CA LEU A 21 12.64 -1.63 7.15
C LEU A 21 13.28 -2.90 6.59
N GLU A 22 12.60 -4.05 6.70
CA GLU A 22 13.08 -5.32 6.15
C GLU A 22 13.22 -5.25 4.63
N TYR A 23 12.22 -4.68 3.95
CA TYR A 23 12.25 -4.54 2.50
C TYR A 23 13.41 -3.65 2.02
N HIS A 24 13.66 -2.52 2.69
CA HIS A 24 14.75 -1.61 2.34
C HIS A 24 16.13 -2.15 2.71
N SER A 25 16.21 -3.11 3.63
CA SER A 25 17.49 -3.72 4.03
C SER A 25 18.00 -4.75 3.02
N ASP A 26 17.14 -5.27 2.13
CA ASP A 26 17.53 -6.22 1.09
C ASP A 26 18.11 -5.48 -0.13
N PRO A 27 19.39 -5.70 -0.48
CA PRO A 27 20.05 -5.01 -1.60
C PRO A 27 19.47 -5.36 -2.97
N VAL A 28 18.69 -6.44 -3.09
CA VAL A 28 18.01 -6.82 -4.34
C VAL A 28 16.80 -5.91 -4.61
N ASN A 29 16.20 -5.35 -3.56
CA ASN A 29 15.04 -4.49 -3.70
C ASN A 29 15.47 -3.12 -4.24
N LYS A 30 15.17 -2.87 -5.51
CA LYS A 30 15.35 -1.56 -6.12
C LYS A 30 14.25 -0.62 -5.64
N ILE A 31 14.63 0.35 -4.82
CA ILE A 31 13.73 1.42 -4.38
C ILE A 31 13.74 2.48 -5.49
N MET A 32 12.67 2.53 -6.28
CA MET A 32 12.41 3.65 -7.17
C MET A 32 11.71 4.74 -6.36
N GLU A 33 12.46 5.72 -5.87
CA GLU A 33 11.85 6.95 -5.38
C GLU A 33 11.32 7.75 -6.59
N PRO A 34 10.11 8.31 -6.54
CA PRO A 34 9.56 9.07 -7.65
C PRO A 34 10.39 10.33 -7.89
N SER A 35 10.28 10.89 -9.10
CA SER A 35 10.81 12.22 -9.38
C SER A 35 10.30 13.24 -8.37
N SER A 36 11.13 14.26 -8.10
CA SER A 36 11.04 15.24 -7.02
C SER A 36 9.82 16.16 -7.09
N SER A 37 8.61 15.61 -6.94
CA SER A 37 7.37 16.37 -6.81
C SER A 37 7.16 16.80 -5.36
N LEU A 38 6.46 17.92 -5.14
CA LEU A 38 6.14 18.40 -3.80
C LEU A 38 5.34 17.37 -2.99
N LEU A 39 4.39 16.67 -3.62
CA LEU A 39 3.60 15.62 -2.96
C LEU A 39 4.46 14.41 -2.56
N THR A 40 5.48 14.08 -3.35
CA THR A 40 6.45 13.03 -3.02
C THR A 40 7.22 13.40 -1.75
N PHE A 41 7.79 14.61 -1.68
CA PHE A 41 8.49 15.08 -0.48
C PHE A 41 7.57 15.14 0.73
N PHE A 42 6.33 15.59 0.53
CA PHE A 42 5.32 15.66 1.57
C PHE A 42 5.01 14.27 2.13
N ASN A 43 4.77 13.27 1.25
CA ASN A 43 4.54 11.89 1.67
C ASN A 43 5.77 11.24 2.31
N THR A 44 6.98 11.60 1.90
CA THR A 44 8.21 11.14 2.56
C THR A 44 8.38 11.73 3.95
N ALA A 45 8.17 13.05 4.10
CA ALA A 45 8.34 13.74 5.37
C ALA A 45 7.30 13.29 6.42
N PHE A 46 6.08 12.99 5.99
CA PHE A 46 4.97 12.56 6.84
C PHE A 46 4.72 11.05 6.80
N MET A 47 5.66 10.26 6.29
CA MET A 47 5.53 8.79 6.27
C MET A 47 5.44 8.27 7.71
N ASP A 48 4.26 7.80 8.08
CA ASP A 48 3.93 7.35 9.43
C ASP A 48 3.89 5.83 9.56
N SER A 49 3.72 5.13 8.44
CA SER A 49 3.56 3.69 8.38
C SER A 49 3.81 3.16 6.96
N GLY A 50 3.97 1.85 6.83
CA GLY A 50 4.15 1.23 5.53
C GLY A 50 4.40 -0.26 5.60
N MET A 51 4.21 -0.92 4.46
CA MET A 51 4.32 -2.37 4.33
C MET A 51 4.69 -2.76 2.92
N CYS A 52 5.38 -3.88 2.80
CA CYS A 52 5.81 -4.44 1.53
C CYS A 52 5.14 -5.79 1.30
N LEU A 53 4.49 -5.95 0.15
CA LEU A 53 3.87 -7.18 -0.31
C LEU A 53 4.71 -7.76 -1.44
N LYS A 54 5.13 -9.02 -1.30
CA LYS A 54 5.91 -9.73 -2.31
C LYS A 54 5.18 -11.00 -2.74
N VAL A 55 4.94 -11.15 -4.04
CA VAL A 55 4.41 -12.37 -4.65
C VAL A 55 5.57 -13.16 -5.26
N GLU A 56 5.65 -14.45 -4.97
CA GLU A 56 6.69 -15.32 -5.55
C GLU A 56 6.55 -15.50 -7.07
N ASN A 57 7.60 -16.00 -7.72
CA ASN A 57 7.59 -16.32 -9.15
C ASN A 57 6.59 -17.43 -9.47
N ASN A 58 5.96 -17.36 -10.65
CA ASN A 58 5.03 -18.36 -11.19
C ASN A 58 3.82 -18.60 -10.27
N LYS A 59 3.34 -17.55 -9.59
CA LYS A 59 2.17 -17.60 -8.71
C LYS A 59 1.06 -16.70 -9.24
N GLU A 60 -0.08 -17.31 -9.55
CA GLU A 60 -1.28 -16.58 -9.93
C GLU A 60 -2.23 -16.56 -8.73
N ILE A 61 -2.50 -15.36 -8.22
CA ILE A 61 -3.39 -15.16 -7.08
C ILE A 61 -4.78 -14.81 -7.62
N HIS A 62 -5.66 -15.81 -7.67
CA HIS A 62 -7.01 -15.66 -8.23
C HIS A 62 -8.03 -15.05 -7.26
N GLU A 63 -7.75 -15.10 -5.95
CA GLU A 63 -8.58 -14.46 -4.93
C GLU A 63 -8.09 -13.04 -4.68
N PRO A 64 -8.93 -12.01 -4.89
CA PRO A 64 -8.48 -10.66 -4.70
C PRO A 64 -8.18 -10.32 -3.23
N ILE A 65 -7.12 -9.55 -3.02
CA ILE A 65 -6.72 -9.12 -1.69
C ILE A 65 -7.23 -7.70 -1.45
N LEU A 66 -8.02 -7.54 -0.39
CA LEU A 66 -8.48 -6.23 0.05
C LEU A 66 -7.40 -5.58 0.91
N MET A 67 -6.88 -4.44 0.44
CA MET A 67 -6.04 -3.51 1.18
C MET A 67 -6.90 -2.36 1.69
N MET A 68 -7.23 -2.41 2.98
CA MET A 68 -8.09 -1.40 3.61
C MET A 68 -7.27 -0.40 4.43
N PHE A 69 -7.52 0.89 4.22
CA PHE A 69 -6.95 2.01 4.95
C PHE A 69 -8.00 2.62 5.85
N ILE A 70 -7.87 2.44 7.16
CA ILE A 70 -8.83 2.95 8.14
C ILE A 70 -8.25 4.16 8.86
N ASN A 71 -8.90 5.31 8.73
CA ASN A 71 -8.57 6.51 9.50
C ASN A 71 -9.72 6.85 10.48
N SER A 72 -9.42 6.78 11.78
CA SER A 72 -10.39 6.96 12.87
C SER A 72 -9.99 8.00 13.91
N GLY A 73 -8.94 8.80 13.64
CA GLY A 73 -8.45 9.81 14.58
C GLY A 73 -9.39 11.02 14.70
N ASN A 74 -9.41 11.67 15.86
CA ASN A 74 -10.19 12.90 16.09
C ASN A 74 -9.36 14.19 15.87
N ASP A 75 -8.05 14.08 15.70
CA ASP A 75 -7.12 15.21 15.85
C ASP A 75 -6.77 15.93 14.53
N ARG A 76 -7.62 15.83 13.49
CA ARG A 76 -7.35 16.38 12.13
C ARG A 76 -5.95 16.04 11.63
N LEU A 77 -5.65 14.75 11.64
CA LEU A 77 -4.29 14.28 11.39
C LEU A 77 -4.06 14.01 9.91
N MET A 78 -2.82 14.24 9.51
CA MET A 78 -2.31 13.78 8.25
C MET A 78 -1.66 12.40 8.42
N THR A 79 -1.98 11.47 7.51
CA THR A 79 -1.36 10.15 7.41
C THR A 79 -0.83 9.95 5.99
N ALA A 80 0.41 9.47 5.85
CA ALA A 80 1.00 9.23 4.53
C ALA A 80 1.63 7.84 4.44
N PRO A 81 0.81 6.78 4.47
CA PRO A 81 1.35 5.45 4.55
C PRO A 81 1.93 5.02 3.20
N ARG A 82 3.04 4.27 3.24
CA ARG A 82 3.85 3.90 2.06
C ARG A 82 3.89 2.40 1.85
N PHE A 83 3.42 1.93 0.70
CA PHE A 83 3.39 0.52 0.36
C PHE A 83 4.28 0.20 -0.82
N HIS A 84 4.94 -0.95 -0.77
CA HIS A 84 5.62 -1.53 -1.91
C HIS A 84 4.95 -2.84 -2.30
N ILE A 85 4.72 -3.04 -3.59
CA ILE A 85 4.16 -4.27 -4.15
C ILE A 85 5.18 -4.80 -5.17
N ASN A 86 5.68 -6.00 -4.94
CA ASN A 86 6.67 -6.65 -5.79
C ASN A 86 6.12 -7.98 -6.31
N LEU A 87 5.87 -8.06 -7.61
CA LEU A 87 5.41 -9.28 -8.27
C LEU A 87 6.58 -9.98 -8.94
N GLY A 88 6.84 -11.24 -8.55
CA GLY A 88 7.80 -12.12 -9.17
C GLY A 88 7.50 -12.41 -10.64
N LYS A 89 8.45 -13.06 -11.34
CA LYS A 89 8.29 -13.41 -12.76
C LYS A 89 7.06 -14.29 -12.97
N SER A 90 6.30 -14.04 -14.04
CA SER A 90 5.10 -14.81 -14.39
C SER A 90 4.10 -14.96 -13.23
N SER A 91 3.92 -13.90 -12.43
CA SER A 91 2.97 -13.88 -11.31
C SER A 91 1.84 -12.91 -11.55
N SER A 92 0.68 -13.15 -10.92
CA SER A 92 -0.47 -12.25 -11.01
C SER A 92 -1.13 -12.01 -9.66
N LEU A 93 -1.67 -10.80 -9.48
CA LEU A 93 -2.39 -10.41 -8.28
C LEU A 93 -3.52 -9.43 -8.62
N GLU A 94 -4.66 -9.59 -7.95
CA GLU A 94 -5.73 -8.61 -7.91
C GLU A 94 -5.80 -7.96 -6.53
N LEU A 95 -5.78 -6.63 -6.49
CA LEU A 95 -5.91 -5.84 -5.27
C LEU A 95 -7.17 -4.99 -5.31
N PHE A 96 -7.88 -4.96 -4.18
CA PHE A 96 -8.94 -3.99 -3.90
C PHE A 96 -8.39 -2.99 -2.89
N GLU A 97 -8.18 -1.75 -3.31
CA GLU A 97 -7.79 -0.66 -2.43
C GLU A 97 -9.05 0.04 -1.92
N HIS A 98 -9.19 0.16 -0.60
CA HIS A 98 -10.35 0.80 0.02
C HIS A 98 -9.95 1.74 1.15
N HIS A 99 -10.35 3.00 1.04
CA HIS A 99 -10.13 4.02 2.06
C HIS A 99 -11.41 4.29 2.84
N VAL A 100 -11.33 4.19 4.17
CA VAL A 100 -12.44 4.40 5.09
C VAL A 100 -12.06 5.45 6.13
N GLY A 101 -12.81 6.56 6.17
CA GLY A 101 -12.68 7.62 7.16
C GLY A 101 -13.90 7.67 8.08
N TYR A 102 -13.68 7.68 9.40
CA TYR A 102 -14.76 7.76 10.39
C TYR A 102 -15.02 9.18 10.93
N GLN A 103 -14.09 10.12 10.73
CA GLN A 103 -14.12 11.45 11.35
C GLN A 103 -13.77 12.55 10.34
N ILE A 104 -14.26 13.76 10.59
CA ILE A 104 -14.09 14.92 9.70
C ILE A 104 -12.71 15.56 9.89
N GLY A 105 -12.06 15.91 8.78
CA GLY A 105 -10.85 16.74 8.79
C GLY A 105 -9.53 15.98 8.88
N ASN A 106 -9.54 14.66 8.78
CA ASN A 106 -8.32 13.88 8.56
C ASN A 106 -7.92 13.91 7.09
N PHE A 107 -6.62 13.92 6.83
CA PHE A 107 -6.04 13.89 5.49
C PHE A 107 -5.20 12.63 5.33
N SER A 108 -5.55 11.76 4.37
CA SER A 108 -4.74 10.57 4.06
C SER A 108 -4.18 10.69 2.66
N ASN A 109 -2.87 10.52 2.51
CA ASN A 109 -2.20 10.51 1.21
C ASN A 109 -1.28 9.28 1.10
N THR A 110 -1.84 8.19 0.59
CA THR A 110 -1.13 6.92 0.44
C THR A 110 -0.23 6.95 -0.79
N SER A 111 0.97 6.38 -0.66
CA SER A 111 1.88 6.13 -1.80
C SER A 111 2.07 4.63 -2.01
N ILE A 112 1.83 4.14 -3.23
CA ILE A 112 2.02 2.73 -3.59
C ILE A 112 3.06 2.64 -4.69
N PHE A 113 4.11 1.88 -4.43
CA PHE A 113 5.22 1.62 -5.33
C PHE A 113 5.12 0.20 -5.89
N ILE A 114 5.02 0.08 -7.21
CA ILE A 114 4.79 -1.21 -7.86
C ILE A 114 6.03 -1.62 -8.64
N SER A 115 6.52 -2.83 -8.40
CA SER A 115 7.60 -3.49 -9.15
C SER A 115 7.05 -4.75 -9.81
N LEU A 116 7.04 -4.76 -11.13
CA LEU A 116 6.58 -5.88 -11.95
C LEU A 116 7.78 -6.53 -12.64
N GLN A 117 7.99 -7.83 -12.42
CA GLN A 117 8.98 -8.61 -13.17
C GLN A 117 8.40 -9.09 -14.51
N GLU A 118 9.24 -9.71 -15.35
CA GLU A 118 8.86 -10.27 -16.65
C GLU A 118 7.57 -11.12 -16.57
N ASN A 119 6.63 -10.88 -17.49
CA ASN A 119 5.34 -11.56 -17.58
C ASN A 119 4.46 -11.49 -16.32
N SER A 120 4.72 -10.57 -15.40
CA SER A 120 3.83 -10.36 -14.25
C SER A 120 2.70 -9.39 -14.56
N PHE A 121 1.58 -9.53 -13.83
CA PHE A 121 0.38 -8.75 -14.04
C PHE A 121 -0.26 -8.34 -12.70
N LEU A 122 -0.57 -7.06 -12.55
CA LEU A 122 -1.25 -6.52 -11.37
C LEU A 122 -2.51 -5.79 -11.80
N SER A 123 -3.64 -6.17 -11.22
CA SER A 123 -4.91 -5.42 -11.31
C SER A 123 -5.18 -4.73 -9.99
N ILE A 124 -5.46 -3.43 -10.02
CA ILE A 124 -5.85 -2.67 -8.82
C ILE A 124 -7.20 -2.02 -9.09
N LEU A 125 -8.20 -2.35 -8.26
CA LEU A 125 -9.43 -1.60 -8.18
C LEU A 125 -9.34 -0.64 -6.99
N ASP A 126 -9.25 0.65 -7.29
CA ASP A 126 -9.22 1.72 -6.29
C ASP A 126 -10.63 2.24 -6.01
N CYS A 127 -11.13 2.01 -4.80
CA CYS A 127 -12.41 2.51 -4.31
C CYS A 127 -12.17 3.61 -3.26
N LYS A 128 -12.10 4.85 -3.75
CA LYS A 128 -12.07 6.05 -2.92
C LYS A 128 -13.48 6.56 -2.68
N TRP A 129 -14.01 6.30 -1.50
CA TRP A 129 -15.11 7.13 -1.00
C TRP A 129 -14.49 8.44 -0.52
N ILE A 130 -14.65 9.50 -1.30
CA ILE A 130 -14.49 10.85 -0.76
C ILE A 130 -15.59 10.97 0.29
N VAL A 131 -15.24 10.76 1.56
CA VAL A 131 -16.08 11.19 2.66
C VAL A 131 -16.02 12.71 2.67
N VAL A 132 -16.86 13.33 1.83
CA VAL A 132 -17.34 14.69 2.09
C VAL A 132 -18.26 14.54 3.29
N ALA A 133 -17.68 14.50 4.49
CA ALA A 133 -18.48 14.65 5.68
C ALA A 133 -19.04 16.08 5.64
N GLN A 134 -20.37 16.17 5.59
CA GLN A 134 -21.12 17.39 5.82
C GLN A 134 -20.90 17.87 7.26
#